data_AF-A0A0G0EFS4-F1
#
_entry.id   AF-A0A0G0EFS4-F1
#
_cell.length_a   1.000
_cell.length_b   1.000
_cell.length_c   1.000
_cell.angle_alpha   90.00
_cell.angle_beta   90.00
_cell.angle_gamma   90.00
#
_symmetry.space_group_name_H-M   'P 1'
#
loop_
_entity.id
_entity.type
_entity.pdbx_description
1 polymer ?
#
loop_
_entity_poly.entity_id
_entity_poly.type
_entity_poly.pdbx_seq_one_letter_code
_entity_poly.pdbx_strand_id
1 'polypeptide(L)'
;MGIKKEKNLIETLINIHNDSKLLDTFLTDLLTPSEYEEIKKRWEIVKMLNNGVNQHKISKDLHVGIATVTRGSRALRDSKGGFKKVLYL
;
A
#
# COMPACT_ATOMS: atom_id res chain seq x y z
N MET A 1 33.46 -0.02 20.25
CA MET A 1 32.55 0.89 19.52
C MET A 1 31.43 0.03 18.95
N GLY A 2 30.28 -0.01 19.62
CA GLY A 2 29.18 -0.91 19.24
C GLY A 2 28.63 -0.52 17.87
N ILE A 3 28.53 -1.48 16.96
CA ILE A 3 27.91 -1.29 15.65
C ILE A 3 26.45 -0.88 15.92
N LYS A 4 26.13 0.39 15.70
CA LYS A 4 24.75 0.88 15.77
C LYS A 4 24.02 0.20 14.61
N LYS A 5 23.22 -0.82 14.92
CA LYS A 5 22.40 -1.52 13.93
C LYS A 5 21.55 -0.45 13.24
N GLU A 6 21.76 -0.27 11.95
CA GLU A 6 21.02 0.70 11.16
C GLU A 6 19.53 0.37 11.26
N LYS A 7 18.73 1.31 11.76
CA LYS A 7 17.28 1.11 11.84
C LYS A 7 16.76 1.03 10.42
N ASN A 8 16.24 -0.12 10.03
CA ASN A 8 15.62 -0.28 8.73
C ASN A 8 14.26 0.43 8.70
N LEU A 9 13.74 0.67 7.49
CA LEU A 9 12.47 1.36 7.28
C LEU A 9 11.30 0.72 8.05
N ILE A 10 11.26 -0.61 8.16
CA ILE A 10 10.17 -1.32 8.87
C ILE A 10 10.20 -1.00 10.36
N GLU A 11 11.38 -1.03 11.00
CA GLU A 11 11.52 -0.65 12.40
C GLU A 11 11.10 0.80 12.64
N THR A 12 11.43 1.71 11.72
CA THR A 12 10.99 3.11 11.79
C THR A 12 9.46 3.22 11.73
N LEU A 13 8.81 2.56 10.75
CA LEU A 13 7.36 2.57 10.60
C LEU A 13 6.64 1.99 11.84
N ILE A 14 7.16 0.89 12.41
CA ILE A 14 6.62 0.30 13.64
C ILE A 14 6.73 1.28 14.82
N ASN A 15 7.83 2.02 14.95
CA ASN A 15 8.01 2.93 16.09
C ASN A 15 7.06 4.14 16.04
N ILE A 16 6.63 4.57 14.85
CA ILE A 16 5.80 5.76 14.68
C ILE A 16 4.32 5.46 14.39
N HIS A 17 3.92 4.18 14.29
CA HIS A 17 2.58 3.78 13.80
C HIS A 17 1.39 4.38 14.57
N ASN A 18 1.55 4.69 15.86
CA ASN A 18 0.50 5.24 16.71
C ASN A 18 0.33 6.76 16.59
N ASP A 19 1.28 7.45 15.94
CA ASP A 19 1.19 8.88 15.68
C ASP A 19 0.87 9.09 14.20
N SER A 20 -0.42 9.22 13.90
CA SER A 20 -0.91 9.36 12.52
C SER A 20 -0.34 10.60 11.83
N LYS A 21 -0.12 11.69 12.57
CA LYS A 21 0.38 12.94 12.00
C LYS A 21 1.86 12.81 11.65
N LEU A 22 2.65 12.22 12.56
CA LEU A 22 4.06 11.94 12.29
C LEU A 22 4.23 10.96 11.12
N LEU A 23 3.42 9.90 11.07
CA LEU A 23 3.48 8.92 10.00
C LEU A 23 3.15 9.54 8.63
N ASP A 24 2.12 10.40 8.53
CA ASP A 24 1.74 11.06 7.29
C ASP A 24 2.83 12.04 6.79
N THR A 25 3.37 12.88 7.68
CA THR A 25 4.50 13.76 7.34
C THR A 25 5.72 12.95 6.91
N PHE A 26 6.07 11.88 7.63
CA PHE A 26 7.20 11.02 7.29
C PHE A 26 7.06 10.38 5.89
N LEU A 27 5.86 9.88 5.55
CA LEU A 27 5.61 9.31 4.22
C LEU A 27 5.63 10.38 3.12
N THR A 28 5.19 11.60 3.43
CA THR A 28 5.24 12.74 2.49
C THR A 28 6.67 13.21 2.24
N ASP A 29 7.56 13.14 3.24
CA ASP A 29 8.99 13.44 3.07
C ASP A 29 9.73 12.32 2.33
N LEU A 30 9.33 11.06 2.57
CA LEU A 30 10.00 9.88 1.99
C LEU A 30 9.63 9.63 0.52
N LEU A 31 8.40 9.95 0.13
CA LEU A 31 7.86 9.63 -1.18
C LEU A 31 7.66 10.90 -2.00
N THR A 32 7.86 10.80 -3.31
CA THR A 32 7.37 11.84 -4.21
C THR A 32 5.83 11.88 -4.17
N PRO A 33 5.21 13.05 -4.45
CA PRO A 33 3.75 13.14 -4.53
C PRO A 33 3.12 12.09 -5.46
N SER A 34 3.79 11.78 -6.57
CA SER A 34 3.35 10.74 -7.52
C SER A 34 3.41 9.32 -6.93
N GLU A 35 4.46 8.98 -6.19
CA GLU A 35 4.60 7.66 -5.57
C GLU A 35 3.56 7.46 -4.45
N TYR A 36 3.33 8.50 -3.64
CA TYR A 36 2.32 8.45 -2.59
C TYR A 36 0.92 8.19 -3.15
N GLU A 37 0.55 8.92 -4.21
CA GLU A 37 -0.72 8.71 -4.91
C GLU A 37 -0.79 7.34 -5.59
N GLU A 38 0.31 6.82 -6.13
CA GLU A 38 0.32 5.47 -6.70
C GLU A 38 0.10 4.39 -5.62
N ILE A 39 0.73 4.51 -4.45
CA ILE A 39 0.56 3.56 -3.35
C ILE A 39 -0.89 3.59 -2.84
N LYS A 40 -1.49 4.79 -2.67
CA LYS A 40 -2.92 4.92 -2.32
C LYS A 40 -3.82 4.24 -3.34
N LYS A 41 -3.61 4.48 -4.64
CA LYS A 41 -4.38 3.83 -5.71
C LYS A 41 -4.24 2.32 -5.68
N ARG A 42 -3.03 1.79 -5.45
CA ARG A 42 -2.82 0.33 -5.31
C ARG A 42 -3.61 -0.25 -4.15
N TRP A 43 -3.66 0.44 -3.01
CA TRP A 43 -4.48 0.00 -1.88
C TRP A 43 -5.98 0.04 -2.18
N GLU A 44 -6.45 1.10 -2.86
CA GLU A 44 -7.86 1.21 -3.27
C GLU A 44 -8.27 0.10 -4.25
N ILE A 45 -7.42 -0.20 -5.24
CA ILE A 45 -7.61 -1.34 -6.15
C ILE A 45 -7.82 -2.63 -5.35
N VAL A 46 -6.97 -2.90 -4.36
CA VAL A 46 -7.05 -4.12 -3.54
C VAL A 46 -8.35 -4.18 -2.74
N LYS A 47 -8.79 -3.08 -2.13
CA LYS A 47 -10.08 -3.03 -1.41
C LYS A 47 -11.26 -3.26 -2.34
N MET A 48 -11.31 -2.59 -3.49
CA MET A 48 -12.40 -2.75 -4.46
C MET A 48 -12.45 -4.17 -5.02
N LEU A 49 -11.30 -4.79 -5.31
CA LEU A 49 -11.22 -6.18 -5.73
C LEU A 49 -11.74 -7.15 -4.65
N ASN A 50 -11.37 -6.93 -3.39
CA ASN A 50 -11.86 -7.74 -2.27
C ASN A 50 -13.37 -7.62 -2.08
N ASN A 51 -13.94 -6.45 -2.40
CA ASN A 51 -15.39 -6.20 -2.39
C ASN A 51 -16.11 -6.72 -3.64
N GLY A 52 -15.44 -7.49 -4.51
CA GLY A 52 -16.04 -8.08 -5.70
C GLY A 52 -16.29 -7.11 -6.86
N VAL A 53 -15.72 -5.89 -6.82
CA VAL A 53 -15.89 -4.93 -7.90
C VAL A 53 -15.17 -5.40 -9.17
N ASN A 54 -15.85 -5.27 -10.32
CA ASN A 54 -15.29 -5.67 -11.61
C ASN A 54 -14.03 -4.85 -11.98
N GLN A 55 -12.99 -5.51 -12.52
CA GLN A 55 -11.70 -4.88 -12.82
C GLN A 55 -11.80 -3.71 -13.81
N HIS A 56 -12.69 -3.78 -14.80
CA HIS A 56 -12.90 -2.68 -15.75
C HIS A 56 -13.54 -1.46 -15.07
N LYS A 57 -14.44 -1.69 -14.11
CA LYS A 57 -15.02 -0.61 -13.29
C LYS A 57 -13.94 0.04 -12.43
N ILE A 58 -13.10 -0.75 -11.76
CA ILE A 58 -11.96 -0.24 -10.97
C ILE A 58 -11.02 0.61 -11.84
N SER A 59 -10.67 0.11 -13.03
CA SER A 59 -9.81 0.81 -13.98
C SER A 59 -10.37 2.17 -14.37
N LYS A 60 -11.68 2.25 -14.63
CA LYS A 60 -12.40 3.49 -14.95
C LYS A 60 -12.44 4.43 -13.75
N ASP A 61 -12.90 3.96 -12.59
CA ASP A 61 -13.14 4.78 -11.41
C ASP A 61 -11.84 5.38 -10.85
N LEU A 62 -10.75 4.60 -10.86
CA LEU A 62 -9.44 5.04 -10.36
C LEU A 62 -8.53 5.66 -11.43
N HIS A 63 -9.00 5.74 -12.67
CA HIS A 63 -8.25 6.29 -13.82
C HIS A 63 -6.87 5.62 -13.97
N VAL A 64 -6.85 4.28 -13.91
CA VAL A 64 -5.64 3.46 -14.04
C VAL A 64 -5.79 2.46 -15.18
N GLY A 65 -4.68 2.10 -15.83
CA GLY A 65 -4.70 1.07 -16.87
C GLY A 65 -5.14 -0.29 -16.32
N ILE A 66 -5.85 -1.08 -17.15
CA ILE A 66 -6.34 -2.41 -16.76
C ILE A 66 -5.23 -3.34 -16.27
N ALA A 67 -4.03 -3.25 -16.84
CA ALA A 67 -2.87 -4.02 -16.42
C ALA A 67 -2.48 -3.77 -14.95
N THR A 68 -2.69 -2.55 -14.44
CA THR A 68 -2.46 -2.19 -13.03
C THR A 68 -3.45 -2.90 -12.12
N VAL A 69 -4.73 -2.94 -12.49
CA VAL A 69 -5.77 -3.66 -11.75
C VAL A 69 -5.50 -5.17 -11.76
N THR A 70 -5.10 -5.73 -12.91
CA THR A 70 -4.73 -7.14 -13.04
C THR A 70 -3.55 -7.52 -12.11
N ARG A 71 -2.53 -6.66 -12.00
CA ARG A 71 -1.43 -6.86 -11.04
C ARG A 71 -1.93 -6.84 -9.60
N GLY A 72 -2.80 -5.90 -9.23
CA GLY A 72 -3.45 -5.86 -7.93
C GLY A 72 -4.24 -7.14 -7.61
N SER A 73 -5.01 -7.64 -8.58
CA SER A 73 -5.76 -8.90 -8.46
C SER A 73 -4.85 -10.10 -8.24
N ARG A 74 -3.72 -10.19 -8.95
CA ARG A 74 -2.72 -11.25 -8.73
C ARG A 74 -2.12 -11.17 -7.33
N ALA A 75 -1.74 -9.98 -6.88
CA ALA A 75 -1.17 -9.77 -5.55
C ALA A 75 -2.15 -10.11 -4.42
N LEU A 76 -3.44 -9.77 -4.57
CA LEU A 76 -4.48 -10.12 -3.60
C LEU A 76 -4.75 -11.63 -3.52
N ARG A 77 -4.61 -12.35 -4.64
CA ARG A 77 -4.79 -13.81 -4.67
C ARG A 77 -3.69 -14.59 -3.95
N ASP A 78 -2.56 -13.95 -3.64
CA ASP A 78 -1.51 -14.59 -2.84
C ASP A 78 -1.98 -14.77 -1.39
N SER A 79 -2.30 -16.02 -1.03
CA SER A 79 -2.73 -16.41 0.31
C SER A 79 -1.69 -16.13 1.40
N LYS A 80 -0.40 -16.04 1.06
CA LYS A 80 0.68 -15.71 2.01
C LYS A 80 1.01 -14.22 2.01
N GLY A 81 0.46 -13.47 1.05
CA GLY A 81 0.74 -12.06 0.81
C GLY A 81 0.17 -11.12 1.87
N GLY A 82 0.79 -9.94 1.98
CA GLY A 82 0.43 -8.93 2.98
C GLY A 82 -0.98 -8.35 2.78
N PHE A 83 -1.42 -8.16 1.53
CA PHE A 83 -2.74 -7.57 1.25
C PHE A 83 -3.89 -8.36 1.84
N LYS A 84 -3.89 -9.68 1.66
CA LYS A 84 -4.93 -10.52 2.23
C LYS A 84 -4.92 -10.43 3.75
N LYS A 85 -3.76 -10.55 4.39
CA LYS A 85 -3.64 -10.46 5.86
C LYS A 85 -4.16 -9.13 6.40
N VAL A 86 -3.78 -8.02 5.78
CA VAL A 86 -4.16 -6.67 6.22
C VAL A 86 -5.66 -6.38 6.02
N LEU A 87 -6.29 -6.89 4.95
CA LEU A 87 -7.74 -6.71 4.73
C LEU A 87 -8.62 -7.37 5.79
N TYR A 88 -8.09 -8.35 6.53
CA TYR A 88 -8.79 -9.08 7.58
C TYR A 88 -8.17 -8.85 8.98
N LEU A 89 -7.37 -7.78 9.15
CA LEU A 89 -7.00 -7.25 10.48
C LEU A 89 -8.22 -6.59 11.12
#